data_AF-W4BI76-F1
#
_entry.id   AF-W4BI76-F1
#
_cell.length_a   1.000
_cell.length_b   1.000
_cell.length_c   1.000
_cell.angle_alpha   90.00
_cell.angle_beta   90.00
_cell.angle_gamma   90.00
#
_symmetry.space_group_name_H-M   'P 1'
#
loop_
_entity.id
_entity.type
_entity.pdbx_description
1 polymer ?
#
loop_
_entity_poly.entity_id
_entity_poly.type
_entity_poly.pdbx_seq_one_letter_code
_entity_poly.pdbx_strand_id
1 'polypeptide(L)'
;MSFHPTGLTSSSIRIRRILDPSYPLCREDVIWVLHFVQKKVALKDPALLDLSKPRLLQNFNSYSEAALLLLGSGNHVHTKSDDIRTCLLEAMHGLAELQEAISPSQARTD
;
A
#
# COMPACT_ATOMS: atom_id res chain seq x y z
N MET A 1 26.55 17.24 -6.40
CA MET A 1 25.32 17.81 -5.81
C MET A 1 24.49 16.65 -5.31
N SER A 2 24.50 16.42 -4.00
CA SER A 2 23.82 15.29 -3.37
C SER A 2 22.36 15.67 -3.15
N PHE A 3 21.45 15.09 -3.92
CA PHE A 3 20.02 15.17 -3.63
C PHE A 3 19.72 14.25 -2.45
N HIS A 4 19.57 14.83 -1.26
CA HIS A 4 18.87 14.16 -0.16
C HIS A 4 17.39 14.54 -0.25
N PRO A 5 16.49 13.63 -0.64
CA PRO A 5 15.07 13.89 -0.48
C PRO A 5 14.73 13.70 1.00
N THR A 6 14.89 14.76 1.79
CA THR A 6 14.29 14.85 3.13
C THR A 6 12.79 15.04 2.97
N GLY A 7 12.06 13.94 2.84
CA GLY A 7 10.60 13.95 2.84
C GLY A 7 10.03 12.63 2.36
N LEU A 8 9.04 12.10 3.09
CA LEU A 8 8.15 11.08 2.56
C LEU A 8 7.51 11.62 1.26
N THR A 9 7.47 10.79 0.22
CA THR A 9 6.68 11.11 -0.98
C THR A 9 5.19 11.27 -0.61
N SER A 10 4.42 12.00 -1.43
CA SER A 10 2.98 12.15 -1.20
C SER A 10 2.25 10.80 -1.14
N SER A 11 2.74 9.82 -1.91
CA SER A 11 2.26 8.43 -1.88
C SER A 11 2.60 7.74 -0.55
N SER A 12 3.84 7.83 -0.05
CA SER A 12 4.22 7.16 1.20
C SER A 12 3.55 7.77 2.44
N ILE A 13 3.28 9.09 2.45
CA ILE A 13 2.43 9.72 3.49
C ILE A 13 1.02 9.13 3.47
N ARG A 14 0.41 9.00 2.28
CA ARG A 14 -0.94 8.45 2.16
C ARG A 14 -0.99 6.97 2.56
N ILE A 15 -0.01 6.18 2.13
CA ILE A 15 0.13 4.77 2.55
C ILE A 15 0.23 4.68 4.07
N ARG A 16 1.09 5.49 4.70
CA ARG A 16 1.23 5.48 6.17
C ARG A 16 -0.09 5.76 6.88
N ARG A 17 -0.86 6.74 6.42
CA ARG A 17 -2.20 7.04 6.96
C ARG A 17 -3.17 5.87 6.77
N ILE A 18 -3.17 5.26 5.59
CA ILE A 18 -4.01 4.10 5.25
C ILE A 18 -3.66 2.87 6.09
N LEU A 19 -2.42 2.75 6.57
CA LEU A 19 -1.96 1.63 7.40
C LEU A 19 -2.12 1.87 8.91
N ASP A 20 -2.37 3.10 9.36
CA ASP A 20 -2.62 3.41 10.79
C ASP A 20 -3.96 2.83 11.28
N PRO A 21 -3.99 1.87 12.22
CA PRO A 21 -5.23 1.26 12.71
C PRO A 21 -6.23 2.25 13.31
N SER A 22 -5.76 3.39 13.80
CA SER A 22 -6.62 4.44 14.38
C SER A 22 -7.33 5.29 13.31
N TYR A 23 -6.90 5.18 12.05
CA TYR A 23 -7.47 5.90 10.94
C TYR A 23 -8.74 5.19 10.41
N PRO A 24 -9.88 5.87 10.22
CA PRO A 24 -11.05 5.25 9.61
C PRO A 24 -10.81 5.02 8.12
N LEU A 25 -10.51 3.77 7.75
CA LEU A 25 -10.30 3.39 6.35
C LEU A 25 -11.59 3.61 5.55
N CYS A 26 -11.52 4.40 4.48
CA CYS A 26 -12.65 4.65 3.58
C CYS A 26 -12.46 3.96 2.22
N ARG A 27 -13.57 3.93 1.46
CA ARG A 27 -13.62 3.29 0.13
C ARG A 27 -12.62 3.89 -0.84
N GLU A 28 -12.46 5.21 -0.83
CA GLU A 28 -11.59 5.96 -1.73
C GLU A 28 -10.12 5.64 -1.49
N ASP A 29 -9.73 5.33 -0.25
CA ASP A 29 -8.36 4.94 0.08
C ASP A 29 -8.03 3.55 -0.44
N VAL A 30 -8.97 2.59 -0.31
CA VAL A 30 -8.81 1.25 -0.89
C VAL A 30 -8.65 1.33 -2.41
N ILE A 31 -9.54 2.08 -3.08
CA ILE A 31 -9.47 2.29 -4.53
C ILE A 31 -8.14 2.94 -4.94
N TRP A 32 -7.68 3.92 -4.17
CA TRP A 32 -6.43 4.59 -4.46
C TRP A 32 -5.24 3.61 -4.39
N VAL A 33 -5.18 2.73 -3.38
CA VAL A 33 -4.11 1.72 -3.28
C VAL A 33 -4.19 0.72 -4.44
N LEU A 34 -5.38 0.21 -4.77
CA LEU A 34 -5.55 -0.71 -5.89
C LEU A 34 -5.07 -0.08 -7.21
N HIS A 35 -5.47 1.16 -7.49
CA HIS A 35 -5.01 1.87 -8.67
C HIS A 35 -3.50 2.15 -8.64
N PHE A 36 -2.94 2.47 -7.47
CA PHE A 36 -1.51 2.66 -7.29
C PHE A 36 -0.73 1.37 -7.62
N VAL A 37 -1.11 0.22 -7.06
CA VAL A 37 -0.49 -1.08 -7.36
C VAL A 37 -0.63 -1.42 -8.85
N GLN A 38 -1.82 -1.25 -9.42
CA GLN A 38 -2.05 -1.49 -10.85
C GLN A 38 -1.14 -0.64 -11.73
N LYS A 39 -0.97 0.64 -11.40
CA LYS A 39 -0.05 1.54 -12.12
C LYS A 39 1.39 1.06 -12.04
N LYS A 40 1.86 0.61 -10.87
CA LYS A 40 3.21 0.06 -10.69
C LYS A 40 3.45 -1.20 -11.52
N VAL A 41 2.47 -2.11 -11.56
CA VAL A 41 2.50 -3.30 -12.41
C VAL A 41 2.54 -2.92 -13.90
N ALA A 42 1.68 -2.00 -14.33
CA ALA A 42 1.61 -1.56 -15.72
C ALA A 42 2.92 -0.89 -16.20
N LEU A 43 3.59 -0.16 -15.30
CA LEU A 43 4.89 0.45 -15.55
C LEU A 43 6.07 -0.53 -15.41
N LYS A 44 5.81 -1.80 -15.06
CA LYS A 44 6.84 -2.81 -14.80
C LYS A 44 7.89 -2.32 -13.81
N ASP A 45 7.42 -1.77 -12.67
CA ASP A 45 8.30 -1.27 -11.61
C ASP A 45 9.40 -2.30 -11.29
N PRO A 46 10.70 -1.92 -11.36
CA PRO A 46 11.80 -2.86 -11.16
C PRO A 46 11.70 -3.64 -9.84
N ALA A 47 11.20 -3.00 -8.78
CA ALA A 47 11.08 -3.64 -7.48
C ALA A 47 10.07 -4.80 -7.50
N LEU A 48 9.08 -4.78 -8.40
CA LEU A 48 8.16 -5.89 -8.62
C LEU A 48 8.78 -6.98 -9.50
N LEU A 49 9.60 -6.60 -10.49
CA LEU A 49 10.28 -7.57 -11.37
C LEU A 49 11.32 -8.41 -10.62
N ASP A 50 11.94 -7.83 -9.59
CA ASP A 50 12.93 -8.51 -8.75
C ASP A 50 12.30 -9.48 -7.73
N LEU A 51 10.97 -9.46 -7.56
CA LEU A 51 10.27 -10.38 -6.67
C LEU A 51 10.26 -11.81 -7.23
N SER A 52 10.31 -12.78 -6.32
CA SER A 52 10.11 -14.18 -6.69
C SER A 52 8.68 -14.44 -7.19
N LYS A 53 8.52 -15.43 -8.09
CA LYS A 53 7.19 -15.82 -8.60
C LYS A 53 6.17 -16.13 -7.49
N PRO A 54 6.51 -16.89 -6.43
CA PRO A 54 5.58 -17.12 -5.32
C PRO A 54 5.13 -15.82 -4.63
N ARG A 55 6.04 -14.85 -4.45
CA ARG A 55 5.71 -13.56 -3.84
C ARG A 55 4.79 -12.72 -4.74
N LEU A 56 5.02 -12.74 -6.06
CA LEU A 56 4.11 -12.08 -7.01
C LEU A 56 2.70 -12.68 -7.00
N LEU A 57 2.58 -14.01 -6.90
CA LEU A 57 1.28 -14.68 -6.76
C LEU A 57 0.57 -14.27 -5.46
N GLN A 58 1.32 -14.11 -4.36
CA GLN A 58 0.78 -13.62 -3.10
C GLN A 58 0.30 -12.17 -3.21
N ASN A 59 1.10 -11.27 -3.80
CA ASN A 59 0.68 -9.88 -4.05
C ASN A 59 -0.61 -9.84 -4.88
N PHE A 60 -0.69 -10.65 -5.94
CA PHE A 60 -1.87 -10.72 -6.80
C PHE A 60 -3.11 -11.27 -6.08
N ASN A 61 -2.93 -12.31 -5.25
CA ASN A 61 -4.01 -12.87 -4.44
C ASN A 61 -4.57 -11.80 -3.49
N SER A 62 -3.71 -11.15 -2.70
CA SER A 62 -4.11 -10.10 -1.77
C SER A 62 -4.71 -8.88 -2.48
N TYR A 63 -4.22 -8.50 -3.65
CA TYR A 63 -4.84 -7.48 -4.49
C TYR A 63 -6.28 -7.86 -4.88
N SER A 64 -6.48 -9.11 -5.30
CA SER A 64 -7.79 -9.64 -5.71
C SER A 64 -8.74 -9.72 -4.53
N GLU A 65 -8.25 -10.15 -3.36
CA GLU A 65 -9.03 -10.22 -2.13
C GLU A 65 -9.46 -8.83 -1.66
N ALA A 66 -8.56 -7.84 -1.65
CA ALA A 66 -8.90 -6.46 -1.36
C ALA A 66 -9.99 -5.92 -2.31
N ALA A 67 -9.91 -6.24 -3.60
CA ALA A 67 -10.92 -5.84 -4.58
C ALA A 67 -12.28 -6.53 -4.32
N LEU A 68 -12.28 -7.82 -3.98
CA LEU A 68 -13.51 -8.55 -3.66
C LEU A 68 -14.14 -8.06 -2.36
N LEU A 69 -13.34 -7.79 -1.32
CA LEU A 69 -13.80 -7.17 -0.08
C LEU A 69 -14.41 -5.80 -0.36
N LEU A 70 -13.76 -4.97 -1.19
CA LEU A 70 -14.29 -3.67 -1.59
C LEU A 70 -15.65 -3.77 -2.30
N LEU A 71 -15.79 -4.70 -3.24
CA LEU A 71 -17.04 -4.91 -3.99
C LEU A 71 -18.15 -5.48 -3.11
N GLY A 72 -17.82 -6.43 -2.23
CA GLY A 72 -18.76 -7.09 -1.33
C GLY A 72 -19.18 -6.27 -0.12
N SER A 73 -18.49 -5.16 0.18
CA SER A 73 -18.73 -4.35 1.38
C SER A 73 -19.85 -3.32 1.23
N GLY A 74 -20.36 -3.05 0.02
CA GLY A 74 -21.31 -1.95 -0.20
C GLY A 74 -20.78 -0.63 0.39
N ASN A 75 -21.56 0.02 1.27
CA ASN A 75 -21.14 1.22 2.03
C ASN A 75 -20.50 0.91 3.40
N HIS A 76 -20.31 -0.37 3.77
CA HIS A 76 -19.88 -0.81 5.11
C HIS A 76 -18.41 -1.25 5.16
N VAL A 77 -17.52 -0.52 4.50
CA VAL A 77 -16.06 -0.82 4.47
C VAL A 77 -15.43 -0.87 5.88
N HIS A 78 -16.01 -0.16 6.85
CA HIS A 78 -15.49 -0.09 8.22
C HIS A 78 -15.52 -1.41 9.00
N THR A 79 -16.41 -2.37 8.69
CA THR A 79 -16.50 -3.63 9.45
C THR A 79 -15.43 -4.65 9.08
N LYS A 80 -14.71 -4.43 7.98
CA LYS A 80 -13.63 -5.31 7.49
C LYS A 80 -12.32 -4.53 7.31
N SER A 81 -12.15 -3.43 8.04
CA SER A 81 -11.01 -2.52 7.82
C SER A 81 -9.66 -3.21 7.97
N ASP A 82 -9.54 -4.12 8.94
CA ASP A 82 -8.27 -4.77 9.27
C ASP A 82 -7.91 -5.87 8.26
N ASP A 83 -8.90 -6.64 7.81
CA ASP A 83 -8.74 -7.61 6.72
C ASP A 83 -8.32 -6.90 5.42
N ILE A 84 -8.97 -5.78 5.10
CA ILE A 84 -8.63 -4.98 3.93
C ILE A 84 -7.22 -4.39 4.07
N ARG A 85 -6.85 -3.82 5.21
CA ARG A 85 -5.50 -3.27 5.45
C ARG A 85 -4.43 -4.34 5.24
N THR A 86 -4.65 -5.54 5.75
CA THR A 86 -3.75 -6.68 5.58
C THR A 86 -3.59 -7.02 4.10
N CYS A 87 -4.70 -7.09 3.35
CA CYS A 87 -4.66 -7.34 1.92
C CYS A 87 -3.91 -6.23 1.16
N LEU A 88 -4.14 -4.96 1.50
CA LEU A 88 -3.47 -3.82 0.87
C LEU A 88 -1.97 -3.81 1.15
N LEU A 89 -1.56 -4.15 2.38
CA LEU A 89 -0.15 -4.28 2.75
C LEU A 89 0.56 -5.35 1.91
N GLU A 90 -0.04 -6.53 1.82
CA GLU A 90 0.51 -7.64 1.04
C GLU A 90 0.52 -7.36 -0.47
N ALA A 91 -0.50 -6.66 -0.99
CA ALA A 91 -0.55 -6.26 -2.40
C ALA A 91 0.56 -5.27 -2.78
N MET A 92 0.97 -4.40 -1.86
CA MET A 92 2.02 -3.40 -2.05
C MET A 92 3.44 -3.92 -1.73
N HIS A 93 3.58 -5.18 -1.29
CA HIS A 93 4.87 -5.73 -0.89
C HIS A 93 5.93 -5.58 -1.99
N GLY A 94 7.10 -5.07 -1.61
CA GLY A 94 8.23 -4.81 -2.52
C GLY A 94 8.26 -3.38 -3.09
N LEU A 95 7.19 -2.59 -2.96
CA LEU A 95 7.19 -1.20 -3.45
C LEU A 95 7.96 -0.26 -2.51
N ALA A 96 8.78 0.62 -3.09
CA ALA A 96 9.60 1.57 -2.35
C ALA A 96 8.75 2.52 -1.48
N GLU A 97 7.60 2.98 -1.98
CA GLU A 97 6.72 3.88 -1.23
C GLU A 97 6.11 3.22 0.01
N LEU A 98 5.88 1.89 -0.04
CA LEU A 98 5.47 1.14 1.14
C LEU A 98 6.62 1.08 2.14
N GLN A 99 7.83 0.76 1.67
CA GLN A 99 9.01 0.69 2.52
C GLN A 99 9.28 2.05 3.21
N GLU A 100 9.17 3.16 2.49
CA GLU A 100 9.24 4.51 3.05
C GLU A 100 8.16 4.75 4.11
N ALA A 101 6.92 4.33 3.85
CA ALA A 101 5.78 4.56 4.75
C ALA A 101 5.90 3.82 6.08
N ILE A 102 6.48 2.60 6.08
CA ILE A 102 6.65 1.76 7.28
C ILE A 102 8.00 1.99 7.97
N SER A 103 8.96 2.64 7.30
CA SER A 103 10.24 2.96 7.91
C SER A 103 10.02 3.90 9.10
N PRO A 104 10.62 3.62 10.27
CA PRO A 104 10.52 4.52 11.41
C PRO A 104 11.08 5.88 10.99
N SER A 105 10.28 6.94 11.10
CA SER A 105 10.77 8.31 10.92
C SER A 105 12.03 8.46 11.75
N GLN A 106 13.17 8.75 11.11
CA GLN A 106 14.36 9.16 11.83
C GLN A 106 13.94 10.32 12.73
N ALA A 107 13.87 10.04 14.03
CA ALA A 107 13.53 11.02 15.03
C ALA A 107 14.55 12.15 14.89
N ARG A 108 14.06 13.37 14.64
CA ARG A 108 14.85 14.58 14.79
C ARG A 108 15.20 14.67 16.27
N THR A 109 16.38 14.16 16.63
CA THR A 109 17.13 14.70 17.76
C THR A 109 17.97 15.83 17.19
N ASP A 110 17.52 17.05 17.44
CA ASP A 110 18.35 18.24 17.70
C ASP A 110 17.53 19.17 18.62
#